data_AF-A0AAJ0S8H7-F1
#
_entry.id   AF-A0AAJ0S8H7-F1
#
_cell.length_a   1.000
_cell.length_b   1.000
_cell.length_c   1.000
_cell.angle_alpha   90.00
_cell.angle_beta   90.00
_cell.angle_gamma   90.00
#
_symmetry.space_group_name_H-M   'P 1'
#
loop_
_entity.id
_entity.type
_entity.pdbx_description
1 polymer ?
#
loop_
_entity_poly.entity_id
_entity_poly.type
_entity_poly.pdbx_seq_one_letter_code
_entity_poly.pdbx_strand_id
1 'polypeptide(L)'
;MKKIKSLLALSFIALTIVSCNKEDVADQSNQESLKVTPEVLNKLSSLSLNTSDVQVIKNTKLDGTTEDAFLIEGDIIVTEEQLKNMDLHGGITTEQYRTTNLVTAPKTIKVVGLSGTGTTALTTNMRAGLQAAVNRYNSLGLSINFTLTFSSNTSGANIVVRRQTGSAGGVAGFPSGGNPYNSVTLYSGLDTYSTGVNAHVAAHEIGHCIGLRHTDWFSRQSCGQNSNEGTAGVGAIQIPGTPSGYDATSYMRACFGSNETGAFNANDVTALNYLY
;
A
#
# COMPACT_ATOMS: atom_id res chain seq x y z
N MET A 1 -20.04 -87.86 -13.04
CA MET A 1 -19.87 -88.41 -11.67
C MET A 1 -18.76 -87.63 -10.96
N LYS A 2 -19.08 -87.12 -9.76
CA LYS A 2 -18.24 -86.77 -8.58
C LYS A 2 -16.78 -86.29 -8.81
N LYS A 3 -16.49 -85.01 -8.48
CA LYS A 3 -15.82 -84.51 -7.24
C LYS A 3 -14.39 -85.07 -7.06
N ILE A 4 -13.34 -84.28 -6.79
CA ILE A 4 -13.04 -83.66 -5.49
C ILE A 4 -11.86 -82.66 -5.64
N LYS A 5 -11.89 -81.60 -4.83
CA LYS A 5 -10.87 -80.55 -4.62
C LYS A 5 -9.80 -80.99 -3.61
N SER A 6 -8.56 -80.51 -3.73
CA SER A 6 -7.65 -80.16 -2.61
C SER A 6 -6.48 -79.34 -3.18
N LEU A 7 -6.38 -78.01 -3.00
CA LEU A 7 -5.71 -77.35 -1.87
C LEU A 7 -4.40 -78.02 -1.43
N LEU A 8 -3.28 -77.41 -1.81
CA LEU A 8 -2.04 -77.41 -1.03
C LEU A 8 -1.43 -75.99 -1.10
N ALA A 9 -1.30 -75.40 0.08
CA ALA A 9 -0.76 -74.06 0.30
C ALA A 9 0.77 -74.09 0.30
N LEU A 10 1.40 -73.15 -0.41
CA LEU A 10 2.82 -72.83 -0.21
C LEU A 10 2.94 -71.39 0.29
N SER A 11 3.30 -71.29 1.57
CA SER A 11 3.64 -70.06 2.29
C SER A 11 4.98 -69.53 1.79
N PHE A 12 5.00 -68.31 1.24
CA PHE A 12 6.22 -67.53 1.04
C PHE A 12 6.18 -66.31 1.97
N ILE A 13 6.87 -66.44 3.10
CA ILE A 13 7.16 -65.34 4.02
C ILE A 13 8.42 -64.66 3.47
N ALA A 14 8.25 -63.49 2.84
CA ALA A 14 9.36 -62.59 2.54
C ALA A 14 9.47 -61.57 3.68
N LEU A 15 10.47 -61.73 4.53
CA LEU A 15 10.94 -60.71 5.46
C LEU A 15 11.44 -59.51 4.66
N THR A 16 10.74 -58.38 4.71
CA THR A 16 11.33 -57.07 4.42
C THR A 16 11.51 -56.33 5.73
N ILE A 17 12.77 -56.22 6.13
CA ILE A 17 13.29 -55.37 7.19
C ILE A 17 12.88 -53.91 6.95
N VAL A 18 11.99 -53.38 7.77
CA VAL A 18 11.70 -51.95 7.85
C VAL A 18 12.87 -51.29 8.59
N SER A 19 13.78 -50.67 7.83
CA SER A 19 14.79 -49.76 8.38
C SER A 19 14.12 -48.41 8.62
N CYS A 20 13.79 -48.12 9.88
CA CYS A 20 13.36 -46.80 10.33
C CYS A 20 14.61 -45.90 10.38
N ASN A 21 14.90 -45.18 9.30
CA ASN A 21 15.74 -43.98 9.42
C ASN A 21 14.88 -42.92 10.10
N LYS A 22 15.21 -42.61 11.37
CA LYS A 22 14.89 -41.30 11.94
C LYS A 22 15.71 -40.30 11.15
N GLU A 23 15.10 -39.77 10.10
CA GLU A 23 15.57 -38.51 9.51
C GLU A 23 15.18 -37.41 10.47
N ASP A 24 16.21 -36.70 10.95
CA ASP A 24 16.08 -35.45 11.67
C ASP A 24 15.20 -34.52 10.83
N VAL A 25 13.97 -34.30 11.30
CA VAL A 25 13.11 -33.22 10.84
C VAL A 25 13.81 -31.94 11.26
N ALA A 26 14.68 -31.43 10.38
CA ALA A 26 15.06 -30.05 10.39
C ALA A 26 13.75 -29.23 10.38
N ASP A 27 13.59 -28.39 11.40
CA ASP A 27 12.60 -27.33 11.47
C ASP A 27 12.60 -26.54 10.16
N GLN A 28 11.76 -26.96 9.21
CA GLN A 28 11.24 -26.05 8.21
C GLN A 28 10.20 -25.22 8.93
N SER A 29 10.59 -24.01 9.29
CA SER A 29 9.63 -22.96 9.62
C SER A 29 8.61 -22.87 8.49
N ASN A 30 7.44 -23.47 8.68
CA ASN A 30 6.26 -23.20 7.88
C ASN A 30 5.91 -21.73 8.10
N GLN A 31 6.48 -20.84 7.28
CA GLN A 31 5.83 -19.57 7.02
C GLN A 31 4.58 -19.90 6.21
N GLU A 32 3.44 -19.99 6.88
CA GLU A 32 2.16 -19.98 6.19
C GLU A 32 2.14 -18.75 5.28
N SER A 33 1.89 -18.97 3.98
CA SER A 33 1.74 -17.88 3.04
C SER A 33 0.58 -16.99 3.48
N LEU A 34 0.78 -15.67 3.41
CA LEU A 34 -0.26 -14.71 3.78
C LEU A 34 -1.49 -14.94 2.90
N LYS A 35 -2.68 -14.99 3.51
CA LYS A 35 -3.95 -15.23 2.82
C LYS A 35 -4.96 -14.17 3.23
N VAL A 36 -5.85 -13.84 2.30
CA VAL A 36 -7.03 -13.01 2.59
C VAL A 36 -8.05 -13.88 3.30
N THR A 37 -8.03 -13.87 4.64
CA THR A 37 -8.97 -14.62 5.47
C THR A 37 -10.20 -13.76 5.83
N PRO A 38 -11.31 -14.36 6.28
CA PRO A 38 -12.44 -13.59 6.82
C PRO A 38 -12.05 -12.66 7.96
N GLU A 39 -11.07 -13.02 8.80
CA GLU A 39 -10.57 -12.17 9.88
C GLU A 39 -9.84 -10.94 9.33
N VAL A 40 -9.03 -11.09 8.29
CA VAL A 40 -8.38 -9.98 7.58
C VAL A 40 -9.43 -9.05 6.99
N LEU A 41 -10.43 -9.60 6.28
CA LEU A 41 -11.52 -8.81 5.71
C LEU A 41 -12.33 -8.08 6.80
N ASN A 42 -12.60 -8.73 7.93
CA ASN A 42 -13.27 -8.10 9.06
C ASN A 42 -12.43 -6.98 9.69
N LYS A 43 -11.11 -7.16 9.84
CA LYS A 43 -10.23 -6.11 10.36
C LYS A 43 -10.13 -4.94 9.38
N LEU A 44 -9.97 -5.20 8.08
CA LEU A 44 -9.98 -4.16 7.05
C LEU A 44 -11.30 -3.40 7.00
N SER A 45 -12.43 -4.12 7.02
CA SER A 45 -13.76 -3.53 7.11
C SER A 45 -13.92 -2.71 8.39
N SER A 46 -13.40 -3.20 9.52
CA SER A 46 -13.42 -2.45 10.77
C SER A 46 -12.67 -1.12 10.62
N LEU A 47 -11.57 -1.07 9.86
CA LEU A 47 -10.77 0.12 9.55
C LEU A 47 -11.36 1.00 8.42
N SER A 48 -12.56 0.66 7.92
CA SER A 48 -13.18 1.23 6.72
C SER A 48 -12.25 1.26 5.51
N LEU A 49 -11.57 0.15 5.27
CA LEU A 49 -10.83 -0.13 4.04
C LEU A 49 -11.66 -1.06 3.15
N ASN A 50 -11.53 -0.90 1.83
CA ASN A 50 -12.24 -1.75 0.88
C ASN A 50 -11.80 -3.21 0.97
N THR A 51 -12.77 -4.10 1.06
CA THR A 51 -12.56 -5.54 1.15
C THR A 51 -12.85 -6.28 -0.15
N SER A 52 -13.32 -5.59 -1.19
CA SER A 52 -13.87 -6.20 -2.42
C SER A 52 -12.79 -6.74 -3.36
N ASP A 53 -11.59 -6.16 -3.33
CA ASP A 53 -10.50 -6.41 -4.28
C ASP A 53 -9.13 -6.59 -3.59
N VAL A 54 -9.13 -7.02 -2.32
CA VAL A 54 -7.91 -7.24 -1.54
C VAL A 54 -7.06 -8.32 -2.19
N GLN A 55 -5.80 -7.97 -2.49
CA GLN A 55 -4.83 -8.87 -3.09
C GLN A 55 -3.65 -9.10 -2.14
N VAL A 56 -3.05 -10.28 -2.21
CA VAL A 56 -1.75 -10.53 -1.57
C VAL A 56 -0.66 -10.23 -2.59
N ILE A 57 0.24 -9.31 -2.23
CA ILE A 57 1.36 -8.88 -3.08
C ILE A 57 2.68 -9.02 -2.33
N LYS A 58 3.79 -8.99 -3.08
CA LYS A 58 5.13 -8.88 -2.51
C LYS A 58 5.49 -7.41 -2.31
N ASN A 59 5.66 -7.01 -1.06
CA ASN A 59 6.20 -5.71 -0.68
C ASN A 59 7.73 -5.80 -0.52
N THR A 60 8.47 -4.85 -1.08
CA THR A 60 9.93 -4.76 -0.91
C THR A 60 10.25 -3.73 0.16
N LYS A 61 10.92 -4.18 1.23
CA LYS A 61 11.41 -3.35 2.33
C LYS A 61 12.60 -2.49 1.91
N LEU A 62 12.94 -1.52 2.75
CA LEU A 62 14.08 -0.62 2.53
C LEU A 62 15.44 -1.32 2.49
N ASP A 63 15.56 -2.46 3.19
CA ASP A 63 16.77 -3.30 3.19
C ASP A 63 16.85 -4.25 1.97
N GLY A 64 15.88 -4.17 1.05
CA GLY A 64 15.80 -5.00 -0.14
C GLY A 64 15.17 -6.37 0.08
N THR A 65 14.84 -6.74 1.32
CA THR A 65 14.08 -7.97 1.59
C THR A 65 12.63 -7.82 1.14
N THR A 66 11.96 -8.93 0.86
CA THR A 66 10.54 -8.93 0.48
C THR A 66 9.69 -9.61 1.55
N GLU A 67 8.47 -9.12 1.71
CA GLU A 67 7.45 -9.72 2.57
C GLU A 67 6.11 -9.78 1.84
N ASP A 68 5.21 -10.63 2.30
CA ASP A 68 3.83 -10.58 1.85
C ASP A 68 3.11 -9.39 2.51
N ALA A 69 2.27 -8.71 1.74
CA ALA A 69 1.40 -7.65 2.22
C ALA A 69 0.06 -7.67 1.49
N PHE A 70 -0.93 -6.96 2.04
CA PHE A 70 -2.20 -6.73 1.38
C PHE A 70 -2.13 -5.48 0.51
N LEU A 71 -2.52 -5.58 -0.76
CA LEU A 71 -2.85 -4.45 -1.62
C LEU A 71 -4.36 -4.22 -1.57
N ILE A 72 -4.75 -3.00 -1.26
CA ILE A 72 -6.12 -2.57 -1.03
C ILE A 72 -6.36 -1.30 -1.87
N GLU A 73 -7.56 -1.15 -2.44
CA GLU A 73 -7.98 0.04 -3.21
C GLU A 73 -7.09 0.37 -4.43
N GLY A 74 -6.20 -0.54 -4.80
CA GLY A 74 -5.31 -0.46 -5.96
C GLY A 74 -3.93 0.15 -5.69
N ASP A 75 -3.76 0.88 -4.59
CA ASP A 75 -2.54 1.66 -4.29
C ASP A 75 -2.19 1.77 -2.79
N ILE A 76 -2.91 1.06 -1.90
CA ILE A 76 -2.60 1.00 -0.47
C ILE A 76 -2.01 -0.36 -0.10
N ILE A 77 -0.76 -0.36 0.36
CA ILE A 77 -0.08 -1.50 1.00
C ILE A 77 -0.30 -1.46 2.50
N VAL A 78 -0.75 -2.60 3.05
CA VAL A 78 -0.80 -2.86 4.49
C VAL A 78 -0.17 -4.22 4.78
N THR A 79 0.92 -4.23 5.54
CA THR A 79 1.51 -5.49 6.04
C THR A 79 0.63 -6.09 7.14
N GLU A 80 0.77 -7.39 7.40
CA GLU A 80 -0.01 -8.05 8.46
C GLU A 80 0.25 -7.42 9.85
N GLU A 81 1.51 -7.07 10.13
CA GLU A 81 1.90 -6.39 11.37
C GLU A 81 1.27 -5.00 11.47
N GLN A 82 1.28 -4.23 10.38
CA GLN A 82 0.62 -2.92 10.35
C GLN A 82 -0.89 -3.06 10.56
N LEU A 83 -1.53 -4.04 9.91
CA LEU A 83 -2.97 -4.28 10.06
C LEU A 83 -3.35 -4.57 11.51
N LYS A 84 -2.52 -5.34 12.23
CA LYS A 84 -2.70 -5.65 13.66
C LYS A 84 -2.58 -4.41 14.56
N ASN A 85 -1.69 -3.48 14.19
CA ASN A 85 -1.39 -2.27 14.97
C ASN A 85 -2.25 -1.04 14.59
N MET A 86 -3.11 -1.16 13.57
CA MET A 86 -4.05 -0.11 13.20
C MET A 86 -5.30 -0.19 14.06
N ASP A 87 -5.67 0.92 14.71
CA ASP A 87 -6.89 1.05 15.49
C ASP A 87 -7.66 2.34 15.17
N LEU A 88 -8.94 2.34 15.52
CA LEU A 88 -9.85 3.44 15.27
C LEU A 88 -10.11 4.30 16.49
N HIS A 89 -9.99 5.62 16.31
CA HIS A 89 -10.27 6.63 17.32
C HIS A 89 -11.12 7.74 16.71
N GLY A 90 -12.36 7.90 17.18
CA GLY A 90 -13.22 9.07 16.90
C GLY A 90 -14.49 8.77 16.08
N GLY A 91 -15.59 9.43 16.47
CA GLY A 91 -16.91 9.38 15.81
C GLY A 91 -17.10 10.45 14.72
N ILE A 92 -18.16 10.27 13.93
CA ILE A 92 -18.40 10.77 12.55
C ILE A 92 -19.01 12.18 12.47
N THR A 93 -18.55 12.98 11.49
CA THR A 93 -19.37 13.91 10.66
C THR A 93 -18.79 13.91 9.20
N THR A 94 -19.25 14.75 8.24
CA THR A 94 -19.13 14.58 6.76
C THR A 94 -18.23 15.54 5.90
N GLU A 95 -16.98 15.22 5.41
CA GLU A 95 -16.10 15.97 4.42
C GLU A 95 -14.80 15.13 3.99
N GLN A 96 -13.71 15.66 3.34
CA GLN A 96 -12.48 14.91 2.84
C GLN A 96 -11.81 14.00 3.89
N TYR A 97 -11.05 12.96 3.51
CA TYR A 97 -10.78 11.84 4.44
C TYR A 97 -9.30 11.60 4.76
N ARG A 98 -9.04 11.27 6.04
CA ARG A 98 -7.74 10.83 6.56
C ARG A 98 -7.85 9.53 7.36
N THR A 99 -6.71 8.92 7.65
CA THR A 99 -6.62 7.82 8.63
C THR A 99 -6.56 8.36 10.06
N THR A 100 -6.68 7.46 11.03
CA THR A 100 -6.46 7.78 12.45
C THR A 100 -5.02 8.09 12.78
N ASN A 101 -4.10 7.44 12.08
CA ASN A 101 -2.68 7.67 12.26
C ASN A 101 -2.27 8.89 11.44
N LEU A 102 -1.59 9.83 12.07
CA LEU A 102 -0.99 10.98 11.40
C LEU A 102 0.49 11.03 11.73
N VAL A 103 1.24 11.80 10.93
CA VAL A 103 2.60 12.16 11.30
C VAL A 103 2.54 13.11 12.49
N THR A 104 3.34 12.87 13.51
CA THR A 104 3.44 13.82 14.62
C THR A 104 4.16 15.07 14.15
N ALA A 105 3.46 16.20 14.12
CA ALA A 105 3.99 17.50 13.78
C ALA A 105 4.39 18.30 15.06
N PRO A 106 5.33 19.26 14.97
CA PRO A 106 6.09 19.64 13.77
C PRO A 106 7.19 18.63 13.42
N LYS A 107 7.45 18.42 12.12
CA LYS A 107 8.45 17.44 11.66
C LYS A 107 9.03 17.74 10.29
N THR A 108 10.34 17.52 10.12
CA THR A 108 10.96 17.44 8.80
C THR A 108 10.99 15.99 8.32
N ILE A 109 10.30 15.72 7.20
CA ILE A 109 10.23 14.42 6.54
C ILE A 109 11.31 14.36 5.45
N LYS A 110 12.30 13.48 5.65
CA LYS A 110 13.38 13.24 4.70
C LYS A 110 12.93 12.24 3.63
N VAL A 111 12.77 12.72 2.40
CA VAL A 111 12.45 11.92 1.22
C VAL A 111 13.71 11.63 0.43
N VAL A 112 13.94 10.35 0.13
CA VAL A 112 15.00 9.91 -0.79
C VAL A 112 14.36 9.29 -2.02
N GLY A 113 14.50 9.93 -3.17
CA GLY A 113 14.19 9.31 -4.46
C GLY A 113 15.37 8.48 -4.93
N LEU A 114 15.18 7.18 -5.15
CA LEU A 114 16.26 6.31 -5.61
C LEU A 114 16.77 6.78 -6.98
N SER A 115 18.09 6.89 -7.09
CA SER A 115 18.78 7.26 -8.33
C SER A 115 20.01 6.38 -8.56
N GLY A 116 20.50 6.33 -9.79
CA GLY A 116 21.63 5.48 -10.19
C GLY A 116 21.27 4.52 -11.33
N THR A 117 22.04 3.44 -11.45
CA THR A 117 21.88 2.43 -12.50
C THR A 117 21.22 1.17 -11.93
N GLY A 118 19.90 1.07 -12.03
CA GLY A 118 19.14 -0.07 -11.54
C GLY A 118 17.67 0.04 -11.88
N THR A 119 16.94 -1.08 -11.88
CA THR A 119 15.50 -1.13 -12.19
C THR A 119 14.65 -0.41 -11.15
N THR A 120 15.19 -0.20 -9.94
CA THR A 120 14.58 0.52 -8.83
C THR A 120 14.87 2.02 -8.84
N ALA A 121 15.81 2.49 -9.66
CA ALA A 121 16.10 3.91 -9.79
C ALA A 121 14.97 4.61 -10.55
N LEU A 122 14.57 5.79 -10.04
CA LEU A 122 13.59 6.64 -10.69
C LEU A 122 14.15 7.17 -12.01
N THR A 123 13.32 7.17 -13.06
CA THR A 123 13.67 7.79 -14.33
C THR A 123 13.78 9.31 -14.20
N THR A 124 14.42 9.98 -15.16
CA THR A 124 14.51 11.46 -15.15
C THR A 124 13.13 12.11 -15.05
N ASN A 125 12.12 11.54 -15.72
CA ASN A 125 10.75 12.04 -15.66
C ASN A 125 10.11 11.85 -14.27
N MET A 126 10.24 10.66 -13.68
CA MET A 126 9.76 10.38 -12.32
C MET A 126 10.44 11.29 -11.28
N ARG A 127 11.76 11.53 -11.41
CA ARG A 127 12.50 12.44 -10.52
C ARG A 127 11.99 13.87 -10.63
N ALA A 128 11.74 14.36 -11.85
CA ALA A 128 11.16 15.69 -12.05
C ALA A 128 9.75 15.79 -11.46
N GLY A 129 8.93 14.75 -11.62
CA GLY A 129 7.60 14.67 -11.01
C GLY A 129 7.65 14.69 -9.47
N LEU A 130 8.50 13.85 -8.87
CA LEU A 130 8.69 13.80 -7.42
C LEU A 130 9.19 15.13 -6.85
N GLN A 131 10.12 15.80 -7.54
CA GLN A 131 10.57 17.13 -7.16
C GLN A 131 9.42 18.15 -7.19
N ALA A 132 8.59 18.13 -8.23
CA ALA A 132 7.44 19.01 -8.32
C ALA A 132 6.40 18.74 -7.21
N ALA A 133 6.15 17.47 -6.87
CA ALA A 133 5.28 17.09 -5.76
C ALA A 133 5.78 17.64 -4.41
N VAL A 134 7.06 17.40 -4.08
CA VAL A 134 7.66 17.89 -2.83
C VAL A 134 7.65 19.42 -2.76
N ASN A 135 7.96 20.10 -3.88
CA ASN A 135 7.92 21.56 -3.94
C ASN A 135 6.51 22.10 -3.64
N ARG A 136 5.45 21.43 -4.12
CA ARG A 136 4.06 21.84 -3.84
C ARG A 136 3.71 21.69 -2.37
N TYR A 137 4.02 20.55 -1.74
CA TYR A 137 3.83 20.40 -0.29
C TYR A 137 4.55 21.50 0.51
N ASN A 138 5.82 21.76 0.19
CA ASN A 138 6.61 22.79 0.87
C ASN A 138 6.09 24.22 0.62
N SER A 139 5.43 24.48 -0.52
CA SER A 139 4.88 25.80 -0.82
C SER A 139 3.68 26.19 0.06
N LEU A 140 3.07 25.23 0.75
CA LEU A 140 1.92 25.48 1.63
C LEU A 140 2.33 25.99 3.02
N GLY A 141 3.59 25.82 3.44
CA GLY A 141 4.06 26.27 4.75
C GLY A 141 3.48 25.48 5.93
N LEU A 142 3.20 24.18 5.75
CA LEU A 142 2.65 23.29 6.77
C LEU A 142 3.60 23.11 7.97
N SER A 143 3.09 22.64 9.11
CA SER A 143 3.91 22.24 10.27
C SER A 143 4.79 21.00 10.01
N ILE A 144 4.52 20.27 8.92
CA ILE A 144 5.46 19.29 8.35
C ILE A 144 6.17 19.89 7.14
N ASN A 145 7.47 19.61 7.02
CA ASN A 145 8.28 20.08 5.90
C ASN A 145 9.00 18.90 5.25
N PHE A 146 9.21 18.94 3.94
CA PHE A 146 9.84 17.86 3.19
C PHE A 146 11.23 18.30 2.70
N THR A 147 12.22 17.44 2.88
CA THR A 147 13.51 17.57 2.19
C THR A 147 13.66 16.43 1.21
N LEU A 148 13.96 16.73 -0.05
CA LEU A 148 14.16 15.71 -1.08
C LEU A 148 15.62 15.62 -1.50
N THR A 149 16.14 14.40 -1.55
CA THR A 149 17.43 14.09 -2.19
C THR A 149 17.27 12.94 -3.16
N PHE A 150 18.10 12.92 -4.20
CA PHE A 150 18.21 11.79 -5.12
C PHE A 150 19.52 11.07 -4.86
N SER A 151 19.44 9.81 -4.44
CA SER A 151 20.59 9.06 -3.97
C SER A 151 20.37 7.55 -4.11
N SER A 152 21.44 6.77 -4.19
CA SER A 152 21.38 5.32 -4.00
C SER A 152 21.44 4.92 -2.51
N ASN A 153 21.86 5.84 -1.63
CA ASN A 153 21.89 5.67 -0.19
C ASN A 153 20.60 6.22 0.45
N THR A 154 19.87 5.36 1.14
CA THR A 154 18.59 5.66 1.81
C THR A 154 18.72 5.83 3.33
N SER A 155 19.94 5.78 3.87
CA SER A 155 20.17 5.89 5.31
C SER A 155 19.61 7.19 5.86
N GLY A 156 18.80 7.07 6.92
CA GLY A 156 18.14 8.21 7.56
C GLY A 156 16.96 8.81 6.79
N ALA A 157 16.52 8.20 5.69
CA ALA A 157 15.28 8.57 5.02
C ALA A 157 14.07 8.25 5.92
N ASN A 158 13.08 9.14 5.91
CA ASN A 158 11.74 8.84 6.43
C ASN A 158 10.87 8.18 5.37
N ILE A 159 11.01 8.59 4.10
CA ILE A 159 10.30 8.01 2.95
C ILE A 159 11.33 7.71 1.85
N VAL A 160 11.31 6.50 1.32
CA VAL A 160 12.09 6.13 0.13
C VAL A 160 11.15 5.94 -1.06
N VAL A 161 11.40 6.67 -2.14
CA VAL A 161 10.63 6.57 -3.39
C VAL A 161 11.43 5.76 -4.40
N ARG A 162 10.88 4.63 -4.84
CA ARG A 162 11.53 3.69 -5.76
C ARG A 162 10.69 3.42 -7.00
N ARG A 163 11.35 3.01 -8.08
CA ARG A 163 10.69 2.49 -9.28
C ARG A 163 10.44 0.99 -9.15
N GLN A 164 9.37 0.49 -9.75
CA GLN A 164 9.16 -0.95 -9.96
C GLN A 164 8.49 -1.19 -11.31
N THR A 165 8.72 -2.35 -11.93
CA THR A 165 8.00 -2.71 -13.15
C THR A 165 6.52 -2.92 -12.84
N GLY A 166 5.64 -2.27 -13.61
CA GLY A 166 4.19 -2.38 -13.46
C GLY A 166 3.42 -1.42 -14.36
N SER A 167 2.09 -1.53 -14.34
CA SER A 167 1.15 -0.60 -14.98
C SER A 167 1.25 0.80 -14.39
N ALA A 168 0.81 1.84 -15.11
CA ALA A 168 0.94 3.21 -14.64
C ALA A 168 0.18 3.43 -13.32
N GLY A 169 0.85 4.04 -12.34
CA GLY A 169 0.33 4.26 -11.00
C GLY A 169 1.45 4.24 -9.96
N GLY A 170 1.04 4.26 -8.70
CA GLY A 170 1.93 4.13 -7.55
C GLY A 170 1.31 3.23 -6.50
N VAL A 171 2.07 3.00 -5.44
CA VAL A 171 1.56 2.36 -4.24
C VAL A 171 2.36 2.85 -3.03
N ALA A 172 1.65 3.14 -1.96
CA ALA A 172 2.19 3.58 -0.68
C ALA A 172 1.40 2.91 0.46
N GLY A 173 1.51 3.43 1.67
CA GLY A 173 0.79 2.94 2.83
C GLY A 173 0.57 4.08 3.81
N PHE A 174 -0.02 3.78 4.95
CA PHE A 174 -0.40 4.79 5.93
C PHE A 174 0.64 4.99 7.03
N PRO A 175 0.72 6.19 7.63
CA PRO A 175 1.58 6.46 8.77
C PRO A 175 1.25 5.53 9.96
N SER A 176 2.23 5.36 10.83
CA SER A 176 2.09 4.61 12.08
C SER A 176 3.05 5.16 13.14
N GLY A 177 2.61 5.18 14.40
CA GLY A 177 3.43 5.64 15.53
C GLY A 177 4.01 7.06 15.36
N GLY A 178 3.27 7.98 14.72
CA GLY A 178 3.73 9.35 14.46
C GLY A 178 4.77 9.49 13.33
N ASN A 179 5.09 8.39 12.63
CA ASN A 179 6.02 8.37 11.50
C ASN A 179 5.27 8.18 10.18
N PRO A 180 5.74 8.78 9.08
CA PRO A 180 5.15 8.52 7.77
C PRO A 180 5.36 7.06 7.36
N TYR A 181 4.52 6.56 6.46
CA TYR A 181 4.83 5.29 5.79
C TYR A 181 6.12 5.46 4.99
N ASN A 182 7.02 4.49 5.12
CA ASN A 182 8.43 4.71 4.81
C ASN A 182 8.83 4.38 3.36
N SER A 183 7.90 3.90 2.53
CA SER A 183 8.17 3.48 1.17
C SER A 183 7.09 3.95 0.20
N VAL A 184 7.49 4.47 -0.95
CA VAL A 184 6.61 4.75 -2.08
C VAL A 184 7.16 4.00 -3.29
N THR A 185 6.29 3.31 -4.01
CA THR A 185 6.64 2.71 -5.29
C THR A 185 5.94 3.47 -6.41
N LEU A 186 6.71 3.90 -7.41
CA LEU A 186 6.18 4.41 -8.67
C LEU A 186 6.39 3.34 -9.75
N TYR A 187 5.33 2.98 -10.46
CA TYR A 187 5.41 1.93 -11.46
C TYR A 187 5.91 2.45 -12.80
N SER A 188 6.66 1.61 -13.52
CA SER A 188 7.28 1.92 -14.82
C SER A 188 6.29 2.40 -15.88
N GLY A 189 5.01 2.06 -15.77
CA GLY A 189 3.99 2.56 -16.69
C GLY A 189 3.87 4.09 -16.70
N LEU A 190 4.32 4.79 -15.65
CA LEU A 190 4.39 6.25 -15.63
C LEU A 190 5.49 6.84 -16.54
N ASP A 191 6.44 6.04 -17.01
CA ASP A 191 7.54 6.51 -17.86
C ASP A 191 7.04 7.12 -19.18
N THR A 192 5.87 6.69 -19.67
CA THR A 192 5.25 7.19 -20.90
C THR A 192 4.32 8.39 -20.69
N TYR A 193 4.06 8.77 -19.44
CA TYR A 193 3.18 9.88 -19.10
C TYR A 193 3.95 11.20 -18.94
N SER A 194 3.21 12.31 -18.92
CA SER A 194 3.80 13.63 -18.70
C SER A 194 4.45 13.75 -17.31
N THR A 195 5.35 14.71 -17.16
CA THR A 195 5.89 15.08 -15.84
C THR A 195 4.79 15.54 -14.88
N GLY A 196 3.71 16.15 -15.40
CA GLY A 196 2.55 16.55 -14.60
C GLY A 196 1.83 15.36 -13.96
N VAL A 197 1.64 14.28 -14.71
CA VAL A 197 1.05 13.02 -14.22
C VAL A 197 1.99 12.34 -13.23
N ASN A 198 3.29 12.29 -13.53
CA ASN A 198 4.28 11.77 -12.57
C ASN A 198 4.28 12.57 -11.26
N ALA A 199 4.11 13.88 -11.33
CA ALA A 199 3.99 14.73 -10.15
C ALA A 199 2.68 14.50 -9.38
N HIS A 200 1.57 14.26 -10.10
CA HIS A 200 0.28 13.92 -9.49
C HIS A 200 0.39 12.63 -8.69
N VAL A 201 0.86 11.54 -9.33
CA VAL A 201 0.96 10.25 -8.65
C VAL A 201 1.97 10.30 -7.51
N ALA A 202 3.15 10.91 -7.71
CA ALA A 202 4.11 11.07 -6.60
C ALA A 202 3.54 11.86 -5.42
N ALA A 203 2.75 12.90 -5.69
CA ALA A 203 2.09 13.66 -4.62
C ALA A 203 1.02 12.83 -3.91
N HIS A 204 0.21 12.09 -4.67
CA HIS A 204 -0.82 11.18 -4.18
C HIS A 204 -0.24 10.16 -3.18
N GLU A 205 0.80 9.45 -3.60
CA GLU A 205 1.45 8.44 -2.75
C GLU A 205 2.06 9.04 -1.48
N ILE A 206 2.68 10.22 -1.57
CA ILE A 206 3.16 10.95 -0.38
C ILE A 206 1.99 11.36 0.53
N GLY A 207 0.83 11.68 -0.04
CA GLY A 207 -0.40 11.97 0.68
C GLY A 207 -0.83 10.80 1.57
N HIS A 208 -0.80 9.58 1.03
CA HIS A 208 -1.02 8.37 1.83
C HIS A 208 0.01 8.20 2.95
N CYS A 209 1.29 8.42 2.65
CA CYS A 209 2.35 8.33 3.66
C CYS A 209 2.14 9.26 4.86
N ILE A 210 1.41 10.38 4.69
CA ILE A 210 1.08 11.34 5.75
C ILE A 210 -0.37 11.23 6.24
N GLY A 211 -1.12 10.23 5.78
CA GLY A 211 -2.43 9.86 6.34
C GLY A 211 -3.64 10.36 5.55
N LEU A 212 -3.49 10.95 4.37
CA LEU A 212 -4.64 11.24 3.49
C LEU A 212 -5.16 9.96 2.84
N ARG A 213 -6.48 9.87 2.66
CA ARG A 213 -7.17 8.78 1.94
C ARG A 213 -7.70 9.27 0.60
N HIS A 214 -8.21 8.34 -0.21
CA HIS A 214 -8.95 8.71 -1.41
C HIS A 214 -10.16 9.59 -1.06
N THR A 215 -10.38 10.63 -1.85
CA THR A 215 -11.50 11.56 -1.69
C THR A 215 -12.82 11.01 -2.21
N ASP A 216 -12.74 10.14 -3.22
CA ASP A 216 -13.89 9.48 -3.83
C ASP A 216 -14.07 8.03 -3.35
N TRP A 217 -13.53 7.70 -2.18
CA TRP A 217 -13.59 6.36 -1.58
C TRP A 217 -15.03 5.80 -1.55
N PHE A 218 -16.00 6.66 -1.27
CA PHE A 218 -17.41 6.28 -1.19
C PHE A 218 -18.05 5.89 -2.54
N SER A 219 -17.35 6.08 -3.66
CA SER A 219 -17.93 5.89 -5.00
C SER A 219 -16.99 5.28 -6.04
N ARG A 220 -15.67 5.42 -5.89
CA ARG A 220 -14.66 5.14 -6.94
C ARG A 220 -14.97 5.85 -8.27
N GLN A 221 -15.66 7.00 -8.23
CA GLN A 221 -16.13 7.66 -9.44
C GLN A 221 -14.98 8.06 -10.37
N SER A 222 -13.81 8.37 -9.81
CA SER A 222 -12.60 8.65 -10.62
C SER A 222 -12.15 7.44 -11.44
N CYS A 223 -12.47 6.22 -11.00
CA CYS A 223 -12.15 4.96 -11.67
C CYS A 223 -13.24 4.48 -12.64
N GLY A 224 -14.30 5.28 -12.87
CA GLY A 224 -15.44 4.89 -13.70
C GLY A 224 -16.36 3.85 -13.04
N GLN A 225 -16.24 3.69 -11.73
CA GLN A 225 -17.08 2.81 -10.93
C GLN A 225 -18.11 3.66 -10.15
N ASN A 226 -19.24 3.05 -9.79
CA ASN A 226 -20.25 3.67 -8.92
C ASN A 226 -20.56 2.70 -7.77
N SER A 227 -19.49 2.27 -7.11
CA SER A 227 -19.51 1.32 -6.01
C SER A 227 -18.83 1.94 -4.81
N ASN A 228 -19.49 1.91 -3.66
CA ASN A 228 -18.88 2.34 -2.42
C ASN A 228 -17.79 1.35 -2.00
N GLU A 229 -16.63 1.86 -1.57
CA GLU A 229 -15.53 1.06 -1.02
C GLU A 229 -15.87 0.38 0.32
N GLY A 230 -17.03 0.63 0.93
CA GLY A 230 -17.45 -0.08 2.14
C GLY A 230 -18.72 0.48 2.79
N THR A 231 -19.02 0.04 4.01
CA THR A 231 -20.12 0.66 4.80
C THR A 231 -19.61 1.96 5.40
N ALA A 232 -20.26 3.08 5.06
CA ALA A 232 -19.94 4.37 5.64
C ALA A 232 -20.09 4.33 7.17
N GLY A 233 -19.00 4.56 7.92
CA GLY A 233 -19.14 4.77 9.35
C GLY A 233 -17.89 4.83 10.22
N VAL A 234 -16.77 4.15 9.96
CA VAL A 234 -15.69 4.13 10.97
C VAL A 234 -14.30 3.92 10.36
N GLY A 235 -13.57 4.99 10.02
CA GLY A 235 -12.14 4.90 9.65
C GLY A 235 -11.63 5.70 8.46
N ALA A 236 -12.55 6.33 7.73
CA ALA A 236 -12.27 7.51 6.93
C ALA A 236 -12.67 8.73 7.79
N ILE A 237 -11.70 9.33 8.50
CA ILE A 237 -11.99 10.50 9.34
C ILE A 237 -12.00 11.72 8.44
N GLN A 238 -13.14 12.37 8.42
CA GLN A 238 -13.32 13.65 7.80
C GLN A 238 -12.29 14.72 8.23
N ILE A 239 -11.95 15.63 7.32
CA ILE A 239 -11.16 16.82 7.52
C ILE A 239 -12.04 18.08 7.41
N PRO A 240 -12.32 18.76 8.54
CA PRO A 240 -13.04 20.04 8.63
C PRO A 240 -12.68 21.06 7.53
N GLY A 241 -13.70 21.64 6.89
CA GLY A 241 -13.58 22.71 5.90
C GLY A 241 -13.49 22.28 4.43
N THR A 242 -13.67 20.98 4.12
CA THR A 242 -13.62 20.47 2.74
C THR A 242 -14.98 19.97 2.26
N PRO A 243 -15.27 19.66 0.98
CA PRO A 243 -16.56 19.09 0.59
C PRO A 243 -16.64 17.58 0.86
N SER A 244 -17.85 17.06 1.13
CA SER A 244 -18.12 15.62 1.29
C SER A 244 -18.48 14.89 -0.01
N GLY A 245 -18.64 15.63 -1.11
CA GLY A 245 -19.00 15.10 -2.42
C GLY A 245 -17.78 14.81 -3.29
N TYR A 246 -18.03 14.26 -4.48
CA TYR A 246 -16.96 13.94 -5.42
C TYR A 246 -16.22 15.21 -5.87
N ASP A 247 -14.93 15.26 -5.57
CA ASP A 247 -14.03 16.30 -6.05
C ASP A 247 -13.19 15.78 -7.22
N ALA A 248 -13.68 16.03 -8.43
CA ALA A 248 -13.05 15.59 -9.69
C ALA A 248 -11.65 16.16 -9.94
N THR A 249 -11.18 17.09 -9.10
CA THR A 249 -9.90 17.78 -9.30
C THR A 249 -8.91 17.52 -8.18
N SER A 250 -9.31 16.83 -7.12
CA SER A 250 -8.40 16.49 -6.02
C SER A 250 -7.26 15.62 -6.54
N TYR A 251 -6.05 15.84 -6.02
CA TYR A 251 -4.93 14.93 -6.29
C TYR A 251 -5.03 13.62 -5.51
N MET A 252 -5.88 13.57 -4.48
CA MET A 252 -6.17 12.37 -3.69
C MET A 252 -7.39 11.61 -4.21
N ARG A 253 -7.67 11.65 -5.52
CA ARG A 253 -8.67 10.75 -6.13
C ARG A 253 -8.08 9.36 -6.36
N ALA A 254 -8.88 8.32 -6.20
CA ALA A 254 -8.47 6.93 -6.34
C ALA A 254 -7.82 6.59 -7.69
N CYS A 255 -8.34 7.16 -8.78
CA CYS A 255 -7.76 7.00 -10.11
C CYS A 255 -7.39 8.36 -10.70
N PHE A 256 -6.19 8.42 -11.28
CA PHE A 256 -5.66 9.60 -11.95
C PHE A 256 -6.00 9.59 -13.45
N GLY A 257 -6.11 10.77 -14.06
CA GLY A 257 -6.27 10.92 -15.51
C GLY A 257 -4.95 10.97 -16.29
N SER A 258 -5.01 10.87 -17.61
CA SER A 258 -3.80 11.00 -18.45
C SER A 258 -3.29 12.45 -18.60
N ASN A 259 -4.08 13.44 -18.19
CA ASN A 259 -3.80 14.86 -18.34
C ASN A 259 -3.61 15.59 -17.00
N GLU A 260 -3.26 14.84 -15.94
CA GLU A 260 -3.05 15.45 -14.63
C GLU A 260 -1.87 16.43 -14.64
N THR A 261 -2.03 17.51 -13.89
CA THR A 261 -0.99 18.54 -13.70
C THR A 261 -0.19 18.31 -12.41
N GLY A 262 -0.76 17.55 -11.48
CA GLY A 262 -0.30 17.38 -10.10
C GLY A 262 -0.49 18.62 -9.22
N ALA A 263 -1.29 19.60 -9.67
CA ALA A 263 -1.65 20.75 -8.85
C ALA A 263 -2.61 20.34 -7.72
N PHE A 264 -2.49 20.99 -6.57
CA PHE A 264 -3.44 20.85 -5.46
C PHE A 264 -4.56 21.85 -5.65
N ASN A 265 -5.79 21.40 -5.49
CA ASN A 265 -6.93 22.30 -5.53
C ASN A 265 -7.15 22.98 -4.16
N ALA A 266 -8.16 23.85 -4.05
CA ALA A 266 -8.43 24.57 -2.80
C ALA A 266 -8.83 23.64 -1.63
N ASN A 267 -9.50 22.53 -1.92
CA ASN A 267 -9.93 21.56 -0.90
C ASN A 267 -8.75 20.76 -0.38
N ASP A 268 -7.84 20.34 -1.26
CA ASP A 268 -6.59 19.67 -0.92
C ASP A 268 -5.73 20.54 0.00
N VAL A 269 -5.62 21.84 -0.32
CA VAL A 269 -4.89 22.81 0.50
C VAL A 269 -5.56 22.98 1.86
N THR A 270 -6.89 23.07 1.91
CA THR A 270 -7.64 23.19 3.16
C THR A 270 -7.42 21.94 4.04
N ALA A 271 -7.48 20.76 3.44
CA ALA A 271 -7.23 19.51 4.14
C ALA A 271 -5.82 19.44 4.72
N LEU A 272 -4.81 19.78 3.92
CA LEU A 272 -3.41 19.76 4.36
C LEU A 272 -3.16 20.74 5.51
N ASN A 273 -3.65 21.99 5.42
CA ASN A 273 -3.51 23.00 6.49
C ASN A 273 -4.26 22.62 7.76
N TYR A 274 -5.37 21.89 7.66
CA TYR A 274 -6.07 21.40 8.85
C TYR A 274 -5.26 20.34 9.58
N LEU A 275 -4.57 19.46 8.84
CA LEU A 275 -3.77 18.38 9.42
C LEU A 275 -2.41 18.86 9.94
N TYR A 276 -1.79 19.80 9.24
CA TYR A 276 -0.41 20.21 9.42
C TYR A 276 -0.24 21.70 9.20
#